data_AF-A0A2L2Z784-F1
#
_entry.id   AF-A0A2L2Z784-F1
#
_cell.length_a   1.000
_cell.length_b   1.000
_cell.length_c   1.000
_cell.angle_alpha   90.00
_cell.angle_beta   90.00
_cell.angle_gamma   90.00
#
_symmetry.space_group_name_H-M   'P 1'
#
loop_
_entity.id
_entity.type
_entity.pdbx_description
1 polymer ?
#
loop_
_entity_poly.entity_id
_entity_poly.type
_entity_poly.pdbx_seq_one_letter_code
_entity_poly.pdbx_strand_id
1 'polypeptide(L)' 'IYENIYFFYISNGVAFLIIDEPLYVTELGPYVYKGKWIKHNPKWHPNVTVSYRDSRVWHFQPDLSEGSLDDVITTLNGPI' A
#
# COMPACT_ATOMS: atom_id res chain seq x y z
N ILE A 1 14.06 3.18 -2.56
CA ILE A 1 13.40 1.85 -2.47
C ILE A 1 12.11 1.98 -3.26
N TYR A 2 11.75 1.00 -4.09
CA TYR A 2 10.46 1.00 -4.78
C TYR A 2 9.56 -0.06 -4.14
N GLU A 3 8.30 0.29 -3.94
CA GLU A 3 7.27 -0.57 -3.38
C GLU A 3 6.12 -0.65 -4.37
N ASN A 4 5.77 -1.87 -4.76
CA ASN A 4 4.67 -2.14 -5.68
C ASN A 4 3.47 -2.58 -4.85
N ILE A 5 2.37 -1.84 -4.97
CA ILE A 5 1.12 -2.15 -4.30
C ILE A 5 0.15 -2.73 -5.33
N TYR A 6 -0.50 -3.82 -4.95
CA TYR A 6 -1.55 -4.47 -5.74
C TYR A 6 -2.82 -4.50 -4.92
N PHE A 7 -3.95 -4.26 -5.57
CA PHE A 7 -5.27 -4.33 -4.96
C PHE A 7 -6.07 -5.47 -5.57
N PHE A 8 -7.00 -6.03 -4.80
CA PHE A 8 -8.01 -6.93 -5.34
C PHE A 8 -9.31 -6.16 -5.53
N TYR A 9 -9.69 -5.96 -6.78
CA TYR A 9 -10.98 -5.40 -7.16
C TYR A 9 -12.06 -6.47 -7.08
N ILE A 10 -13.13 -6.19 -6.36
CA ILE A 10 -14.29 -7.08 -6.22
C ILE A 10 -15.35 -6.70 -7.26
N SER A 11 -15.72 -7.63 -8.14
CA SER A 11 -16.71 -7.39 -9.19
C SER A 11 -18.15 -7.78 -8.81
N ASN A 12 -18.32 -8.70 -7.85
CA ASN A 12 -19.62 -9.28 -7.48
C ASN A 12 -19.96 -9.14 -5.98
N GLY A 13 -19.54 -8.05 -5.33
CA GLY A 13 -19.68 -7.87 -3.88
C GLY A 13 -21.12 -8.01 -3.35
N VAL A 14 -22.12 -7.56 -4.11
CA VAL A 14 -23.54 -7.71 -3.74
C VAL A 14 -23.99 -9.17 -3.81
N ALA A 15 -23.61 -9.88 -4.87
CA ALA A 15 -23.97 -11.28 -5.06
C ALA A 15 -23.34 -12.18 -3.98
N PHE A 16 -22.06 -11.94 -3.67
CA PHE A 16 -21.37 -12.60 -2.57
C PHE A 16 -22.12 -12.47 -1.23
N LEU A 17 -22.67 -11.29 -0.94
CA LEU A 17 -23.36 -11.05 0.34
C LEU A 17 -24.80 -11.59 0.39
N ILE A 18 -25.53 -11.56 -0.73
CA ILE A 18 -26.98 -11.84 -0.74
C ILE A 18 -27.29 -13.28 -1.15
N ILE A 19 -26.59 -13.79 -2.17
CA ILE A 19 -26.90 -15.07 -2.81
C ILE A 19 -25.81 -16.13 -2.61
N ASP A 20 -24.83 -15.85 -1.73
CA ASP A 20 -23.74 -16.78 -1.35
C ASP A 20 -22.92 -17.28 -2.55
N GLU A 21 -22.78 -16.43 -3.59
CA GLU A 21 -21.89 -16.72 -4.71
C GLU A 21 -20.42 -16.58 -4.30
N PRO A 22 -19.50 -17.38 -4.87
CA PRO A 22 -18.07 -17.19 -4.65
C PRO A 22 -17.61 -15.78 -5.04
N LEU A 23 -16.72 -15.19 -4.25
CA LEU A 23 -16.19 -13.85 -4.51
C LEU A 23 -15.32 -13.85 -5.78
N TYR A 24 -15.61 -12.94 -6.69
CA TYR A 24 -14.84 -12.71 -7.90
C TYR A 24 -13.95 -11.49 -7.72
N VAL A 25 -12.64 -11.74 -7.77
CA VAL A 25 -11.61 -10.74 -7.59
C VAL A 25 -10.70 -10.64 -8.81
N THR A 26 -10.23 -9.44 -9.10
CA THR A 26 -9.22 -9.17 -10.12
C THR A 26 -8.09 -8.36 -9.50
N GLU A 27 -6.86 -8.76 -9.75
CA GLU A 27 -5.68 -8.00 -9.30
C GLU A 27 -5.55 -6.73 -10.13
N LEU A 28 -5.35 -5.59 -9.46
CA LEU A 28 -5.08 -4.29 -10.06
C LEU A 28 -3.73 -3.78 -9.56
N GLY A 29 -2.85 -3.42 -10.49
CA GLY A 29 -1.54 -2.85 -10.20
C GLY A 29 -0.46 -3.31 -11.18
N PRO A 30 0.80 -2.93 -10.93
CA PRO A 30 1.25 -2.26 -9.72
C PRO A 30 0.88 -0.77 -9.65
N TYR A 31 0.65 -0.29 -8.43
CA TYR A 31 0.75 1.12 -8.05
C TYR A 31 2.10 1.32 -7.36
N VAL A 32 3.03 1.97 -8.05
CA VAL A 32 4.43 2.03 -7.65
C VAL A 32 4.72 3.29 -6.83
N TYR A 33 5.37 3.09 -5.68
CA TYR A 33 5.81 4.17 -4.81
C TYR A 33 7.32 4.14 -4.60
N LYS A 34 7.95 5.31 -4.70
CA LYS A 34 9.35 5.50 -4.33
C LYS A 34 9.43 5.89 -2.85
N GLY A 35 9.85 4.92 -2.04
CA GLY A 35 10.13 5.08 -0.61
C GLY A 35 11.48 5.75 -0.36
N LYS A 36 11.48 6.78 0.50
CA LYS A 36 12.64 7.45 1.09
C LYS A 36 12.61 7.28 2.61
N TRP A 37 13.70 6.79 3.17
CA TRP A 37 13.84 6.55 4.61
C TRP A 37 14.81 7.57 5.19
N ILE A 38 14.40 8.24 6.26
CA ILE A 38 15.15 9.34 6.86
C ILE A 38 15.38 9.02 8.33
N LYS A 39 16.66 8.99 8.73
CA LYS A 39 17.09 8.82 10.12
C LYS A 39 17.21 10.19 10.77
N HIS A 40 16.41 10.44 11.79
CA HIS A 40 16.39 11.66 12.57
C HIS A 40 17.10 11.49 13.91
N ASN A 41 17.84 12.52 14.31
CA ASN A 41 18.47 12.65 15.64
C ASN A 41 19.29 11.41 16.07
N PRO A 42 20.28 10.95 15.29
CA PRO A 42 21.13 9.85 15.71
C PRO A 42 21.90 10.23 16.98
N LYS A 43 21.76 9.41 18.04
CA LYS A 43 22.48 9.53 19.30
C LYS A 43 23.29 8.27 19.53
N TRP A 44 24.61 8.42 19.55
CA TRP A 44 25.55 7.35 19.88
C TRP A 44 25.68 7.20 21.38
N HIS A 45 25.79 5.96 21.84
CA HIS A 45 25.90 5.61 23.25
C HIS A 45 27.21 4.87 23.52
N PRO A 46 27.77 4.95 24.74
CA PRO A 46 29.04 4.29 25.10
C PRO A 46 29.00 2.76 25.02
N ASN A 47 27.82 2.15 25.06
CA ASN A 47 27.62 0.72 24.90
C ASN A 47 27.63 0.27 23.42
N VAL A 48 28.19 1.08 22.52
CA VAL A 48 28.30 0.79 21.08
C VAL A 48 26.93 0.63 20.41
N THR A 49 25.92 1.37 20.89
CA THR A 49 24.60 1.43 20.25
C THR A 49 24.30 2.83 19.74
N VAL A 50 23.37 2.93 18.80
CA VAL A 50 22.84 4.20 18.28
C VAL A 50 21.32 4.19 18.35
N SER A 51 20.74 5.27 18.86
CA SER A 51 19.29 5.51 18.80
C SER A 51 18.99 6.58 17.77
N TYR A 52 17.92 6.40 17.00
CA TYR A 52 17.43 7.38 16.04
C TYR A 52 15.90 7.24 15.93
N ARG A 53 15.24 8.21 15.31
CA ARG A 53 13.84 8.09 14.88
C ARG A 53 13.81 7.91 13.36
N ASP A 54 13.05 6.94 12.86
CA ASP A 54 12.88 6.75 11.41
C ASP A 54 11.61 7.47 10.94
N SER A 55 11.72 8.19 9.83
CA SER A 55 10.58 8.64 9.04
C SER A 55 10.63 7.97 7.66
N ARG A 56 9.48 7.53 7.16
CA ARG A 56 9.33 6.94 5.84
C ARG A 56 8.36 7.78 5.04
N VAL A 57 8.76 8.15 3.83
CA VAL A 57 7.95 8.94 2.89
C VAL A 57 7.86 8.19 1.58
N TRP A 58 6.67 8.09 1.04
CA TRP A 58 6.37 7.43 -0.22
C TRP A 58 5.90 8.46 -1.24
N HIS A 59 6.46 8.42 -2.44
CA HIS A 59 6.07 9.28 -3.56
C HIS A 59 5.58 8.39 -4.70
N PHE A 60 4.34 8.61 -5.14
CA PHE A 60 3.74 7.86 -6.23
C PHE A 60 4.54 8.06 -7.53
N GLN A 61 4.68 7.00 -8.32
CA GLN A 61 5.43 6.97 -9.58
C GLN A 61 4.47 6.62 -10.72
N PRO A 62 3.80 7.61 -11.34
CA PRO A 62 2.78 7.36 -12.35
C PRO A 62 3.35 6.61 -13.57
N ASP A 63 4.56 6.96 -14.03
CA ASP A 63 5.19 6.33 -15.20
C ASP A 63 5.57 4.85 -15.00
N LEU A 64 5.56 4.38 -13.74
CA LEU A 64 5.86 2.99 -13.38
C LEU A 64 4.61 2.24 -12.91
N SER A 65 3.45 2.91 -12.89
CA SER A 65 2.20 2.34 -12.40
C SER A 65 1.25 2.02 -13.55
N GLU A 66 0.49 0.95 -13.44
CA GLU A 66 -0.55 0.58 -14.42
C GLU A 66 -1.82 1.43 -14.26
N GLY A 67 -1.97 2.10 -13.11
CA GLY A 67 -3.14 2.88 -12.74
C GLY A 67 -2.80 4.26 -12.20
N SER A 68 -3.83 5.02 -11.84
CA SER A 68 -3.72 6.37 -11.29
C SER A 68 -4.17 6.45 -9.83
N LEU A 69 -3.89 7.56 -9.15
CA LEU A 69 -4.42 7.80 -7.80
C LEU A 69 -5.93 8.05 -7.77
N ASP A 70 -6.56 8.26 -8.93
CA ASP A 70 -7.99 8.49 -9.07
C ASP A 70 -8.77 7.18 -9.36
N ASP A 71 -8.07 6.05 -9.45
CA ASP A 71 -8.68 4.76 -9.76
C ASP A 71 -9.64 4.30 -8.64
N VAL A 72 -10.86 3.90 -9.03
CA VAL A 72 -11.90 3.47 -8.10
C VAL A 72 -11.80 1.96 -7.88
N ILE A 73 -11.57 1.56 -6.63
CA ILE A 73 -11.43 0.15 -6.24
C ILE A 73 -12.53 -0.23 -5.27
N THR A 74 -13.36 -1.19 -5.66
CA THR A 74 -14.34 -1.83 -4.76
C THR A 74 -13.63 -2.93 -3.98
N THR A 75 -13.59 -2.80 -2.64
CA THR A 75 -12.94 -3.75 -1.72
C THR A 75 -13.76 -3.92 -0.43
N LEU A 76 -13.26 -4.73 0.50
CA LEU A 76 -13.84 -4.91 1.83
C LEU A 76 -13.91 -3.58 2.59
N ASN A 77 -14.98 -3.41 3.37
CA ASN A 77 -15.11 -2.25 4.25
C ASN A 77 -14.24 -2.43 5.51
N GLY A 78 -12.95 -2.11 5.39
CA GLY A 78 -11.94 -2.39 6.41
C GLY A 78 -12.07 -1.68 7.76
N PRO A 79 -12.56 -0.42 7.86
CA PRO A 79 -12.71 0.27 9.14
C PRO A 79 -13.83 -0.26 10.06
N ILE A 80 -14.65 -1.20 9.61
CA ILE A 80 -15.81 -1.72 10.36
C ILE A 80 -15.41 -2.90 11.24
#